data_AF-A0A3M1KBE8-F1
#
_entry.id   AF-A0A3M1KBE8-F1
#
_cell.length_a   1.000
_cell.length_b   1.000
_cell.length_c   1.000
_cell.angle_alpha   90.00
_cell.angle_beta   90.00
_cell.angle_gamma   90.00
#
_symmetry.space_group_name_H-M   'P 1'
#
loop_
_entity.id
_entity.type
_entity.pdbx_description
1 polymer ?
#
loop_
_entity_poly.entity_id
_entity_poly.type
_entity_poly.pdbx_seq_one_letter_code
_entity_poly.pdbx_strand_id
1 'polypeptide(L)'
;MGIHDLIEWSDRNRFMVAVGLIVLSIAGVWALRTIPLDAIPDLSDTQVIVFTEWPGRSPDLVEDQITYPIVTALIAAPNVKVARGVSFFGLSFVYVLFEDGTDIYWARSRVLEYMSKVQGQLPDGVTPTLGPDATGVGWGFQYVLEDTSGTHTLAELRSFQDWYLRYWLESVPGVAEVAPVGGYVRQYQVTVDPVRLLAHGIGMPQVVRAVQRANNDVGGRIVEMSGREYIVRGRGYVTQATDLEEVVLKVVDGVPVRVRDVGDVTLGPEIRRGAADWNGQGEVVGGIVVVRFGENVLDVIDRVKKRIEELRPSLPEGVQLRVAYDRSDLIHRSIDTLTQKLIEEMIVVSLICIIFLWHLPSAFIALFTLPLAVLLSFLPMRLLGLSSNIMSLGGIAIAIGAMVDAAIVMVENAHKQIERDPDRPRREVVIAAAKEVGRPLFFSLVI
;
A
#
# COMPACT_ATOMS: atom_id res chain seq x y z
N MET A 1 -17.98 39.44 -22.57
CA MET A 1 -18.75 39.78 -21.35
C MET A 1 -17.75 40.30 -20.34
N GLY A 2 -17.78 41.60 -20.04
CA GLY A 2 -16.87 42.17 -19.06
C GLY A 2 -17.24 41.76 -17.63
N ILE A 3 -16.34 41.93 -16.67
CA ILE A 3 -16.61 41.64 -15.24
C ILE A 3 -17.83 42.42 -14.74
N HIS A 4 -18.02 43.65 -15.20
CA HIS A 4 -19.19 44.46 -14.85
C HIS A 4 -20.49 43.83 -15.37
N ASP A 5 -20.49 43.30 -16.60
CA ASP A 5 -21.65 42.62 -17.19
C ASP A 5 -21.97 41.33 -16.44
N LEU A 6 -20.95 40.62 -15.93
CA LEU A 6 -21.12 39.40 -15.14
C LEU A 6 -21.74 39.70 -13.77
N ILE A 7 -21.33 40.79 -13.12
CA ILE A 7 -21.93 41.26 -11.85
C ILE A 7 -23.39 41.65 -12.06
N GLU A 8 -23.70 42.40 -13.13
CA GLU A 8 -25.10 42.75 -13.45
C GLU A 8 -25.95 41.52 -13.77
N TRP A 9 -25.40 40.59 -14.54
CA TRP A 9 -26.09 39.35 -14.88
C TRP A 9 -26.38 38.51 -13.63
N SER A 10 -25.42 38.42 -12.71
CA SER A 10 -25.57 37.69 -11.44
C SER A 10 -26.65 38.32 -10.55
N ASP A 11 -26.73 39.66 -10.52
CA ASP A 11 -27.77 40.36 -9.77
C ASP A 11 -29.18 40.21 -10.39
N ARG A 12 -29.29 40.18 -11.72
CA ARG A 12 -30.57 39.94 -12.39
C ARG A 12 -31.05 38.50 -12.21
N ASN A 13 -30.12 37.54 -12.14
CA ASN A 13 -30.40 36.10 -12.10
C ASN A 13 -30.10 35.46 -10.73
N ARG A 14 -30.40 36.15 -9.63
CA ARG A 14 -30.14 35.68 -8.24
C ARG A 14 -30.63 34.26 -7.95
N PHE A 15 -31.81 33.89 -8.46
CA PHE A 15 -32.33 32.54 -8.30
C PHE A 15 -31.43 31.50 -8.98
N MET A 16 -30.97 31.77 -10.20
CA MET A 16 -30.05 30.87 -10.91
C MET A 16 -28.69 30.79 -10.22
N VAL A 17 -28.16 31.90 -9.70
CA VAL A 17 -26.91 31.92 -8.94
C VAL A 17 -27.03 31.08 -7.67
N ALA A 18 -28.13 31.23 -6.92
CA ALA A 18 -28.39 30.44 -5.72
C ALA A 18 -28.53 28.94 -6.04
N VAL A 19 -29.26 28.58 -7.11
CA VAL A 19 -29.37 27.20 -7.58
C VAL A 19 -28.00 26.65 -7.99
N GLY A 20 -27.21 27.42 -8.74
CA GLY A 20 -25.86 27.04 -9.14
C GLY A 20 -24.94 26.81 -7.93
N LEU A 21 -25.03 27.67 -6.91
CA LEU A 21 -24.28 27.54 -5.67
C LEU A 21 -24.66 26.28 -4.89
N ILE A 22 -25.95 25.93 -4.85
CA ILE A 22 -26.44 24.71 -4.22
C ILE A 22 -25.94 23.48 -4.98
N VAL A 23 -26.02 23.48 -6.31
CA VAL A 23 -25.51 22.38 -7.16
C VAL A 23 -24.01 22.20 -6.94
N LEU A 24 -23.24 23.28 -6.94
CA LEU A 24 -21.80 23.25 -6.69
C LEU A 24 -21.47 22.78 -5.27
N SER A 25 -22.24 23.22 -4.27
CA SER A 25 -22.09 22.74 -2.89
C SER A 25 -22.34 21.24 -2.79
N ILE A 26 -23.39 20.72 -3.43
CA ILE A 26 -23.70 19.28 -3.46
C ILE A 26 -22.57 18.52 -4.16
N ALA A 27 -22.07 19.03 -5.28
CA ALA A 27 -20.93 18.46 -5.99
C ALA A 27 -19.65 18.47 -5.14
N GLY A 28 -19.41 19.55 -4.40
CA GLY A 28 -18.30 19.65 -3.45
C GLY A 28 -18.41 18.68 -2.27
N VAL A 29 -19.61 18.48 -1.71
CA VAL A 29 -19.85 17.45 -0.67
C VAL A 29 -19.61 16.05 -1.22
N TRP A 30 -20.06 15.77 -2.44
CA TRP A 30 -19.79 14.50 -3.10
C TRP A 30 -18.28 14.30 -3.33
N ALA A 31 -17.57 15.33 -3.79
CA ALA A 31 -16.13 15.29 -4.00
C ALA A 31 -15.38 15.06 -2.68
N LEU A 32 -15.71 15.80 -1.62
CA LEU A 32 -15.14 15.65 -0.28
C LEU A 32 -15.31 14.24 0.27
N ARG A 33 -16.46 13.59 0.01
CA ARG A 33 -16.73 12.22 0.48
C ARG A 33 -16.07 11.12 -0.35
N THR A 34 -15.64 11.41 -1.57
CA THR A 34 -15.12 10.39 -2.51
C THR A 34 -13.65 10.57 -2.83
N ILE A 35 -13.02 11.64 -2.35
CA ILE A 35 -11.60 11.89 -2.54
C ILE A 35 -10.78 10.90 -1.69
N PRO A 36 -9.74 10.26 -2.25
CA PRO A 36 -8.89 9.36 -1.48
C PRO A 36 -8.11 10.16 -0.43
N LEU A 37 -8.02 9.61 0.78
CA LEU A 37 -7.32 10.21 1.91
C LEU A 37 -5.97 9.54 2.12
N ASP A 38 -4.91 10.35 2.25
CA ASP A 38 -3.58 9.89 2.62
C ASP A 38 -2.87 10.96 3.46
N ALA A 39 -1.79 10.61 4.14
CA ALA A 39 -1.00 11.56 4.92
C ALA A 39 -0.12 12.42 4.00
N ILE A 40 0.47 11.79 2.99
CA ILE A 40 1.39 12.40 2.02
C ILE A 40 0.94 12.05 0.61
N PRO A 41 1.21 12.89 -0.41
CA PRO A 41 1.02 12.47 -1.78
C PRO A 41 2.01 11.37 -2.13
N ASP A 42 1.60 10.47 -3.02
CA ASP A 42 2.51 9.52 -3.60
C ASP A 42 3.46 10.25 -4.57
N LEU A 43 4.73 10.34 -4.17
CA LEU A 43 5.82 10.94 -4.94
C LEU A 43 6.73 9.88 -5.57
N SER A 44 6.34 8.60 -5.50
CA SER A 44 7.15 7.52 -6.04
C SER A 44 7.07 7.46 -7.56
N ASP A 45 8.20 7.16 -8.20
CA ASP A 45 8.21 6.82 -9.62
C ASP A 45 7.35 5.56 -9.85
N THR A 46 6.72 5.46 -11.03
CA THR A 46 6.09 4.20 -11.44
C THR A 46 7.15 3.10 -11.48
N GLN A 47 7.00 2.10 -10.62
CA GLN A 47 8.01 1.07 -10.41
C GLN A 47 7.42 -0.32 -10.58
N VAL A 48 8.15 -1.19 -11.29
CA VAL A 48 7.87 -2.62 -11.37
C VAL A 48 9.07 -3.39 -10.83
N ILE A 49 8.83 -4.27 -9.86
CA ILE A 49 9.86 -5.13 -9.28
C ILE A 49 9.79 -6.49 -9.97
N VAL A 50 10.93 -7.00 -10.39
CA VAL A 50 11.12 -8.39 -10.80
C VAL A 50 11.97 -9.07 -9.74
N PHE A 51 11.41 -10.10 -9.11
CA PHE A 51 12.07 -10.89 -8.10
C PHE A 51 12.43 -12.25 -8.67
N THR A 52 13.59 -12.80 -8.32
CA THR A 52 14.01 -14.11 -8.81
C THR A 52 14.83 -14.81 -7.74
N GLU A 53 14.43 -16.04 -7.42
CA GLU A 53 15.15 -16.88 -6.45
C GLU A 53 16.03 -17.90 -7.16
N TRP A 54 17.27 -18.02 -6.71
CA TRP A 54 18.18 -19.09 -7.11
C TRP A 54 19.01 -19.57 -5.92
N PRO A 55 18.39 -20.35 -5.01
CA PRO A 55 18.95 -20.66 -3.71
C PRO A 55 20.35 -21.30 -3.79
N GLY A 56 21.23 -20.92 -2.86
CA GLY A 56 22.57 -21.50 -2.72
C GLY A 56 23.62 -21.00 -3.71
N ARG A 57 23.35 -19.93 -4.47
CA ARG A 57 24.31 -19.34 -5.42
C ARG A 57 24.94 -18.06 -4.88
N SER A 58 26.22 -17.85 -5.21
CA SER A 58 26.94 -16.63 -4.84
C SER A 58 26.36 -15.40 -5.54
N PRO A 59 26.46 -14.20 -4.93
CA PRO A 59 26.00 -12.96 -5.54
C PRO A 59 26.56 -12.74 -6.95
N ASP A 60 27.83 -13.01 -7.19
CA ASP A 60 28.46 -12.83 -8.51
C ASP A 60 27.82 -13.72 -9.59
N LEU A 61 27.48 -14.96 -9.23
CA LEU A 61 26.83 -15.88 -10.16
C LEU A 61 25.37 -15.50 -10.42
N VAL A 62 24.68 -15.01 -9.39
CA VAL A 62 23.32 -14.45 -9.53
C VAL A 62 23.35 -13.22 -10.44
N GLU A 63 24.34 -12.35 -10.28
CA GLU A 63 24.54 -11.19 -11.14
C GLU A 63 24.70 -11.62 -12.60
N ASP A 64 25.68 -12.47 -12.89
CA ASP A 64 26.04 -12.86 -14.25
C ASP A 64 24.92 -13.64 -14.98
N GLN A 65 24.19 -14.50 -14.26
CA GLN A 65 23.25 -15.45 -14.88
C GLN A 65 21.78 -15.05 -14.78
N ILE A 66 21.43 -14.13 -13.86
CA ILE A 66 20.04 -13.75 -13.61
C ILE A 66 19.87 -12.24 -13.72
N THR A 67 20.51 -11.49 -12.84
CA THR A 67 20.24 -10.06 -12.68
C THR A 67 20.67 -9.28 -13.91
N TYR A 68 21.87 -9.52 -14.43
CA TYR A 68 22.40 -8.84 -15.61
C TYR A 68 21.58 -9.11 -16.88
N PRO A 69 21.22 -10.36 -17.25
CA PRO A 69 20.31 -10.62 -18.37
C PRO A 69 18.94 -9.93 -18.23
N ILE A 70 18.35 -9.91 -17.02
CA ILE A 70 17.06 -9.27 -16.77
C ILE A 70 17.17 -7.75 -16.93
N VAL A 71 18.17 -7.12 -16.32
CA VAL A 71 18.40 -5.66 -16.38
C VAL A 71 18.68 -5.21 -17.82
N THR A 72 19.57 -5.89 -18.54
CA THR A 72 19.95 -5.53 -19.91
C THR A 72 18.82 -5.72 -20.92
N ALA A 73 17.90 -6.64 -20.67
CA ALA A 73 16.69 -6.75 -21.49
C ALA A 73 15.70 -5.61 -21.19
N LEU A 74 15.54 -5.24 -19.91
CA LEU A 74 14.53 -4.26 -19.48
C LEU A 74 14.96 -2.81 -19.71
N ILE A 75 16.25 -2.50 -19.76
CA ILE A 75 16.72 -1.14 -20.07
C ILE A 75 16.31 -0.67 -21.47
N ALA A 76 16.09 -1.61 -22.39
CA ALA A 76 15.61 -1.34 -23.75
C ALA A 76 14.07 -1.30 -23.85
N ALA A 77 13.33 -1.46 -22.74
CA ALA A 77 11.88 -1.42 -22.76
C ALA A 77 11.37 0.04 -22.86
N PRO A 78 10.24 0.28 -23.55
CA PRO A 78 9.74 1.64 -23.73
C PRO A 78 9.38 2.30 -22.40
N ASN A 79 9.62 3.61 -22.29
CA ASN A 79 9.39 4.44 -21.10
C ASN A 79 10.17 4.00 -19.85
N VAL A 80 11.18 3.13 -19.96
CA VAL A 80 12.07 2.83 -18.84
C VAL A 80 13.07 3.96 -18.68
N LYS A 81 13.06 4.57 -17.49
CA LYS A 81 13.98 5.62 -17.06
C LYS A 81 15.28 5.01 -16.55
N VAL A 82 15.17 4.02 -15.65
CA VAL A 82 16.31 3.30 -15.06
C VAL A 82 15.90 1.87 -14.71
N ALA A 83 16.78 0.89 -14.96
CA ALA A 83 16.68 -0.46 -14.39
C ALA A 83 17.82 -0.66 -13.38
N ARG A 84 17.50 -1.00 -12.12
CA ARG A 84 18.47 -1.25 -11.05
C ARG A 84 18.43 -2.71 -10.63
N GLY A 85 19.56 -3.41 -10.66
CA GLY A 85 19.71 -4.77 -10.16
C GLY A 85 20.38 -4.79 -8.79
N VAL A 86 19.94 -5.69 -7.92
CA VAL A 86 20.61 -6.03 -6.65
C VAL A 86 20.70 -7.54 -6.53
N SER A 87 21.93 -8.03 -6.49
CA SER A 87 22.25 -9.46 -6.41
C SER A 87 22.68 -9.82 -4.98
N PHE A 88 21.88 -10.66 -4.32
CA PHE A 88 22.19 -11.25 -3.03
C PHE A 88 22.54 -12.73 -3.18
N PHE A 89 22.97 -13.36 -2.07
CA PHE A 89 23.20 -14.80 -2.04
C PHE A 89 21.89 -15.57 -2.31
N GLY A 90 21.73 -16.01 -3.55
CA GLY A 90 20.59 -16.77 -4.06
C GLY A 90 19.31 -15.97 -4.32
N LEU A 91 19.36 -14.63 -4.36
CA LEU A 91 18.20 -13.78 -4.67
C LEU A 91 18.62 -12.66 -5.61
N SER A 92 17.77 -12.32 -6.58
CA SER A 92 17.91 -11.20 -7.48
C SER A 92 16.69 -10.29 -7.38
N PHE A 93 16.92 -9.00 -7.15
CA PHE A 93 15.90 -7.96 -7.22
C PHE A 93 16.22 -7.02 -8.37
N VAL A 94 15.30 -6.88 -9.32
CA VAL A 94 15.41 -5.89 -10.40
C VAL A 94 14.27 -4.89 -10.28
N TYR A 95 14.64 -3.64 -10.07
CA TYR A 95 13.72 -2.51 -9.96
C TYR A 95 13.71 -1.75 -11.29
N VAL A 96 12.58 -1.77 -11.99
CA VAL A 96 12.37 -1.04 -13.24
C VAL A 96 11.59 0.22 -12.92
N LEU A 97 12.25 1.37 -13.03
CA LEU A 97 11.64 2.69 -12.88
C LEU A 97 11.26 3.22 -14.25
N PHE A 98 10.03 3.68 -14.38
CA PHE A 98 9.48 4.25 -15.60
C PHE A 98 9.49 5.78 -15.57
N GLU A 99 9.36 6.40 -16.74
CA GLU A 99 9.16 7.84 -16.86
C GLU A 99 7.84 8.27 -16.19
N ASP A 100 7.84 9.49 -15.65
CA ASP A 100 6.72 10.07 -14.91
C ASP A 100 5.43 10.05 -15.75
N GLY A 101 4.30 9.70 -15.12
CA GLY A 101 3.00 9.58 -15.80
C GLY A 101 2.78 8.28 -16.56
N THR A 102 3.73 7.34 -16.53
CA THR A 102 3.51 5.98 -17.06
C THR A 102 2.50 5.21 -16.20
N ASP A 103 1.47 4.65 -16.84
CA ASP A 103 0.50 3.78 -16.17
C ASP A 103 1.16 2.50 -15.63
N ILE A 104 0.89 2.16 -14.37
CA ILE A 104 1.52 1.03 -13.68
C ILE A 104 1.12 -0.31 -14.31
N TYR A 105 -0.12 -0.49 -14.74
CA TYR A 105 -0.59 -1.75 -15.31
C TYR A 105 -0.03 -1.98 -16.72
N TRP A 106 0.09 -0.91 -17.50
CA TRP A 106 0.83 -0.91 -18.75
C TRP A 106 2.30 -1.30 -18.52
N ALA A 107 2.98 -0.64 -17.58
CA ALA A 107 4.37 -0.93 -17.22
C ALA A 107 4.56 -2.40 -16.82
N ARG A 108 3.71 -2.93 -15.93
CA ARG A 108 3.72 -4.35 -15.53
C ARG A 108 3.53 -5.28 -16.72
N SER A 109 2.61 -4.96 -17.62
CA SER A 109 2.35 -5.75 -18.83
C SER A 109 3.53 -5.71 -19.80
N ARG A 110 4.24 -4.57 -19.90
CA ARG A 110 5.47 -4.46 -20.71
C ARG A 110 6.61 -5.28 -20.10
N VAL A 111 6.81 -5.22 -18.78
CA VAL A 111 7.83 -6.03 -18.09
C VAL A 111 7.56 -7.52 -18.30
N LEU A 112 6.32 -7.99 -18.19
CA LEU A 112 5.98 -9.39 -18.46
C LEU A 112 6.34 -9.84 -19.87
N GLU A 113 6.08 -9.01 -20.88
CA GLU A 113 6.43 -9.33 -22.26
C GLU A 113 7.95 -9.51 -22.43
N TYR A 114 8.75 -8.62 -21.83
CA TYR A 114 10.21 -8.71 -21.89
C TYR A 114 10.74 -9.90 -21.08
N MET A 115 10.17 -10.18 -19.91
CA MET A 115 10.54 -11.36 -19.11
C MET A 115 10.27 -12.67 -19.85
N SER A 116 9.17 -12.76 -20.60
CA SER A 116 8.90 -13.94 -21.43
C SER A 116 9.97 -14.18 -22.50
N LYS A 117 10.70 -13.16 -22.96
CA LYS A 117 11.80 -13.29 -23.93
C LYS A 117 13.11 -13.72 -23.27
N VAL A 118 13.34 -13.27 -22.03
CA VAL A 118 14.56 -13.56 -21.26
C VAL A 118 14.50 -14.94 -20.58
N GLN A 119 13.29 -15.47 -20.35
CA GLN A 119 13.09 -16.75 -19.66
C GLN A 119 13.96 -17.91 -20.20
N GLY A 120 14.19 -17.96 -21.52
CA GLY A 120 15.02 -19.01 -22.15
C GLY A 120 16.54 -18.83 -21.96
N GLN A 121 16.98 -17.69 -21.42
CA GLN A 121 18.39 -17.38 -21.11
C GLN A 121 18.72 -17.62 -19.64
N LEU A 122 17.70 -17.80 -18.80
CA LEU A 122 17.86 -18.03 -17.37
C LEU A 122 18.19 -19.50 -17.07
N PRO A 123 18.88 -19.79 -15.96
CA PRO A 123 19.17 -21.16 -15.55
C PRO A 123 17.90 -22.03 -15.40
N ASP A 124 18.04 -23.33 -15.66
CA ASP A 124 16.94 -24.29 -15.53
C ASP A 124 16.29 -24.23 -14.13
N GLY A 125 14.96 -24.16 -14.11
CA GLY A 125 14.17 -24.12 -12.87
C GLY A 125 14.09 -22.75 -12.20
N VAL A 126 14.73 -21.72 -12.76
CA VAL A 126 14.64 -20.33 -12.27
C VAL A 126 13.51 -19.61 -13.01
N THR A 127 12.53 -19.10 -12.26
CA THR A 127 11.40 -18.35 -12.83
C THR A 127 11.30 -16.99 -12.15
N PRO A 128 11.54 -15.88 -12.87
CA PRO A 128 11.28 -14.55 -12.37
C PRO A 128 9.79 -14.35 -12.09
N THR A 129 9.50 -13.68 -10.98
CA THR A 129 8.15 -13.31 -10.57
C THR A 129 8.04 -11.79 -10.52
N LEU A 130 6.85 -11.27 -10.78
CA LEU A 130 6.57 -9.86 -10.54
C LEU A 130 6.33 -9.62 -9.05
N GLY A 131 6.87 -8.51 -8.56
CA GLY A 131 6.55 -8.00 -7.23
C GLY A 131 5.10 -7.51 -7.11
N PRO A 132 4.69 -7.12 -5.90
CA PRO A 132 3.33 -6.67 -5.60
C PRO A 132 2.93 -5.46 -6.44
N ASP A 133 1.61 -5.23 -6.53
CA ASP A 133 1.02 -4.07 -7.20
C ASP A 133 0.99 -2.85 -6.26
N ALA A 134 2.18 -2.46 -5.80
CA ALA A 134 2.36 -1.39 -4.83
C ALA A 134 3.68 -0.64 -5.06
N THR A 135 3.77 0.56 -4.51
CA THR A 135 4.97 1.41 -4.56
C THR A 135 5.82 1.25 -3.30
N GLY A 136 7.01 1.86 -3.28
CA GLY A 136 7.89 1.88 -2.11
C GLY A 136 7.27 2.55 -0.87
N VAL A 137 6.19 3.31 -1.04
CA VAL A 137 5.40 3.93 0.04
C VAL A 137 4.13 3.15 0.37
N GLY A 138 3.94 1.94 -0.16
CA GLY A 138 2.73 1.14 0.06
C GLY A 138 2.58 0.55 1.47
N TRP A 139 3.58 0.67 2.35
CA TRP A 139 3.56 0.04 3.68
C TRP A 139 2.61 0.77 4.64
N GLY A 140 1.33 0.42 4.62
CA GLY A 140 0.28 1.14 5.35
C GLY A 140 0.14 0.73 6.82
N PHE A 141 0.36 -0.54 7.13
CA PHE A 141 0.12 -1.11 8.46
C PHE A 141 1.13 -2.21 8.77
N GLN A 142 1.70 -2.20 9.98
CA GLN A 142 2.62 -3.24 10.43
C GLN A 142 2.21 -3.73 11.82
N TYR A 143 2.38 -5.02 12.04
CA TYR A 143 2.03 -5.66 13.29
C TYR A 143 3.07 -6.71 13.69
N VAL A 144 3.05 -7.07 14.97
CA VAL A 144 3.80 -8.19 15.53
C VAL A 144 2.85 -9.16 16.23
N LEU A 145 3.19 -10.44 16.17
CA LEU A 145 2.56 -11.52 16.91
C LEU A 145 3.35 -11.71 18.21
N GLU A 146 2.75 -11.25 19.31
CA GLU A 146 3.28 -11.38 20.66
C GLU A 146 2.63 -12.59 21.33
N ASP A 147 3.43 -13.54 21.80
CA ASP A 147 2.95 -14.62 22.65
C ASP A 147 3.08 -14.23 24.12
N THR A 148 1.94 -14.04 24.78
CA THR A 148 1.87 -13.65 26.20
C THR A 148 1.91 -14.84 27.16
N SER A 149 1.66 -16.06 26.70
CA SER A 149 1.77 -17.27 27.53
C SER A 149 3.15 -17.90 27.49
N GLY A 150 3.96 -17.58 26.47
CA GLY A 150 5.29 -18.16 26.26
C GLY A 150 5.23 -19.64 25.88
N THR A 151 4.07 -20.10 25.40
CA THR A 151 3.81 -21.49 25.01
C THR A 151 4.13 -21.77 23.55
N HIS A 152 4.23 -20.72 22.73
CA HIS A 152 4.45 -20.79 21.30
C HIS A 152 5.87 -20.45 20.91
N THR A 153 6.42 -21.24 20.00
CA THR A 153 7.74 -20.96 19.43
C THR A 153 7.65 -19.95 18.29
N LEU A 154 8.74 -19.23 18.02
CA LEU A 154 8.84 -18.34 16.85
C LEU A 154 8.60 -19.07 15.51
N ALA A 155 8.87 -20.37 15.46
CA ALA A 155 8.56 -21.19 14.29
C ALA A 155 7.06 -21.47 14.14
N GLU A 156 6.32 -21.61 15.24
CA GLU A 156 4.85 -21.74 15.23
C GLU A 156 4.18 -20.44 14.83
N LEU A 157 4.61 -19.32 15.41
CA LEU A 157 4.10 -18.00 15.06
C LEU A 157 4.38 -17.68 13.59
N ARG A 158 5.57 -18.04 13.08
CA ARG A 158 5.90 -17.87 11.66
C ARG A 158 5.05 -18.75 10.75
N SER A 159 4.81 -20.00 11.15
CA SER A 159 3.92 -20.89 10.40
C SER A 159 2.49 -20.35 10.37
N PHE A 160 2.00 -19.82 11.49
CA PHE A 160 0.69 -19.20 11.56
C PHE A 160 0.59 -17.95 10.68
N GLN A 161 1.61 -17.08 10.72
CA GLN A 161 1.71 -15.91 9.85
C GLN A 161 1.66 -16.30 8.36
N ASP A 162 2.50 -17.26 7.93
CA ASP A 162 2.65 -17.60 6.52
C ASP A 162 1.44 -18.35 5.95
N TRP A 163 0.81 -19.22 6.75
CA TRP A 163 -0.22 -20.15 6.26
C TRP A 163 -1.65 -19.77 6.61
N TYR A 164 -1.85 -18.82 7.53
CA TYR A 164 -3.19 -18.38 7.95
C TYR A 164 -3.34 -16.87 7.84
N LEU A 165 -2.63 -16.13 8.70
CA LEU A 165 -2.87 -14.69 8.86
C LEU A 165 -2.60 -13.89 7.58
N ARG A 166 -1.53 -14.23 6.84
CA ARG A 166 -1.23 -13.64 5.52
C ARG A 166 -2.44 -13.71 4.59
N TYR A 167 -3.00 -14.90 4.36
CA TYR A 167 -4.11 -15.07 3.42
C TYR A 167 -5.40 -14.40 3.92
N TRP A 168 -5.64 -14.41 5.23
CA TRP A 168 -6.79 -13.73 5.80
C TRP A 168 -6.75 -12.22 5.59
N LEU A 169 -5.57 -11.62 5.67
CA LEU A 169 -5.36 -10.18 5.46
C LEU A 169 -5.22 -9.81 3.98
N GLU A 170 -4.58 -10.64 3.15
CA GLU A 170 -4.52 -10.45 1.69
C GLU A 170 -5.90 -10.51 1.03
N SER A 171 -6.86 -11.22 1.64
CA SER A 171 -8.25 -11.24 1.17
C SER A 171 -8.99 -9.90 1.32
N VAL A 172 -8.41 -8.94 2.06
CA VAL A 172 -9.02 -7.61 2.27
C VAL A 172 -8.90 -6.77 1.00
N PRO A 173 -10.00 -6.19 0.48
CA PRO A 173 -9.96 -5.34 -0.70
C PRO A 173 -8.99 -4.16 -0.55
N GLY A 174 -8.12 -3.99 -1.53
CA GLY A 174 -7.10 -2.93 -1.60
C GLY A 174 -5.77 -3.28 -0.94
N VAL A 175 -5.63 -4.47 -0.35
CA VAL A 175 -4.32 -5.03 0.01
C VAL A 175 -3.67 -5.63 -1.26
N ALA A 176 -2.39 -5.34 -1.46
CA ALA A 176 -1.58 -5.91 -2.54
C ALA A 176 -0.79 -7.14 -2.08
N GLU A 177 -0.26 -7.10 -0.85
CA GLU A 177 0.56 -8.16 -0.27
C GLU A 177 0.56 -8.06 1.26
N VAL A 178 0.72 -9.18 1.94
CA VAL A 178 1.05 -9.21 3.38
C VAL A 178 2.38 -9.93 3.57
N ALA A 179 3.44 -9.14 3.66
CA ALA A 179 4.81 -9.64 3.73
C ALA A 179 5.16 -10.06 5.16
N PRO A 180 5.55 -11.33 5.41
CA PRO A 180 5.99 -11.77 6.72
C PRO A 180 7.39 -11.22 7.05
N VAL A 181 7.62 -10.88 8.32
CA VAL A 181 8.92 -10.42 8.80
C VAL A 181 9.32 -11.14 10.10
N GLY A 182 10.58 -11.53 10.21
CA GLY A 182 11.10 -12.25 11.38
C GLY A 182 10.65 -13.72 11.48
N GLY A 183 10.87 -14.31 12.64
CA GLY A 183 10.56 -15.73 12.91
C GLY A 183 11.46 -16.75 12.22
N TYR A 184 11.14 -18.03 12.42
CA TYR A 184 11.87 -19.16 11.83
C TYR A 184 10.96 -19.97 10.91
N VAL A 185 11.34 -20.07 9.63
CA VAL A 185 10.69 -21.01 8.71
C VAL A 185 11.15 -22.41 9.08
N ARG A 186 10.20 -23.32 9.27
CA ARG A 186 10.48 -24.72 9.62
C ARG A 186 11.08 -25.45 8.43
N GLN A 187 12.22 -26.09 8.63
CA GLN A 187 12.92 -26.87 7.62
C GLN A 187 13.31 -28.25 8.17
N TYR A 188 12.97 -29.30 7.43
CA TYR A 188 13.54 -30.62 7.69
C TYR A 188 14.99 -30.65 7.19
N GLN A 189 15.93 -30.85 8.11
CA GLN A 189 17.36 -30.82 7.84
C GLN A 189 17.92 -32.24 7.92
N VAL A 190 18.38 -32.75 6.78
CA VAL A 190 19.07 -34.05 6.70
C VAL A 190 20.58 -33.79 6.82
N THR A 191 21.11 -34.00 8.01
CA THR A 191 22.53 -33.77 8.31
C THR A 191 23.27 -35.09 8.17
N VAL A 192 24.06 -35.22 7.10
CA VAL A 192 24.82 -36.45 6.82
C VAL A 192 26.18 -36.45 7.52
N ASP A 193 26.59 -37.61 8.03
CA ASP A 193 27.92 -37.82 8.61
C ASP A 193 28.86 -38.39 7.52
N PRO A 194 29.92 -37.66 7.12
CA PRO A 194 30.86 -38.13 6.11
C PRO A 194 31.52 -39.47 6.45
N VAL A 195 31.73 -39.77 7.73
CA VAL A 195 32.36 -41.01 8.19
C VAL A 195 31.41 -42.18 7.99
N ARG A 196 30.12 -42.02 8.34
CA ARG A 196 29.09 -43.06 8.13
C ARG A 196 28.82 -43.29 6.64
N LEU A 197 28.79 -42.22 5.85
CA LEU A 197 28.67 -42.33 4.39
C LEU A 197 29.80 -43.20 3.80
N LEU A 198 31.04 -42.97 4.24
CA LEU A 198 32.20 -43.75 3.81
C LEU A 198 32.09 -45.21 4.26
N ALA A 199 31.70 -45.46 5.52
CA ALA A 199 31.56 -46.81 6.08
C ALA A 199 30.52 -47.66 5.32
N HIS A 200 29.43 -47.03 4.84
CA HIS A 200 28.40 -47.70 4.04
C HIS A 200 28.66 -47.65 2.52
N GLY A 201 29.72 -46.98 2.07
CA GLY A 201 30.05 -46.79 0.66
C GLY A 201 28.97 -46.04 -0.11
N ILE A 202 28.35 -45.04 0.52
CA ILE A 202 27.26 -44.22 -0.03
C ILE A 202 27.80 -42.83 -0.35
N GLY A 203 27.59 -42.37 -1.58
CA GLY A 203 27.98 -41.02 -2.00
C GLY A 203 26.88 -39.99 -1.71
N MET A 204 27.25 -38.73 -1.44
CA MET A 204 26.28 -37.65 -1.23
C MET A 204 25.21 -37.52 -2.34
N PRO A 205 25.54 -37.66 -3.65
CA PRO A 205 24.53 -37.63 -4.70
C PRO A 205 23.48 -38.74 -4.60
N GLN A 206 23.80 -39.88 -3.98
CA GLN A 206 22.82 -40.96 -3.76
C GLN A 206 21.81 -40.58 -2.69
N VAL A 207 22.26 -39.95 -1.59
CA VAL A 207 21.38 -39.43 -0.54
C VAL A 207 20.39 -38.40 -1.10
N VAL A 208 20.91 -37.40 -1.83
CA VAL A 208 20.09 -36.36 -2.45
C VAL A 208 19.01 -36.96 -3.36
N ARG A 209 19.39 -37.90 -4.25
CA ARG A 209 18.43 -38.54 -5.14
C ARG A 209 17.40 -39.40 -4.41
N ALA A 210 17.80 -40.10 -3.35
CA ALA A 210 16.89 -40.92 -2.57
C ALA A 210 15.83 -40.07 -1.87
N VAL A 211 16.25 -38.99 -1.20
CA VAL A 211 15.33 -38.04 -0.53
C VAL A 211 14.40 -37.37 -1.54
N GLN A 212 14.91 -36.93 -2.70
CA GLN A 212 14.08 -36.32 -3.76
C GLN A 212 13.01 -37.28 -4.31
N ARG A 213 13.33 -38.58 -4.42
CA ARG A 213 12.37 -39.59 -4.90
C ARG A 213 11.36 -39.99 -3.84
N ALA A 214 11.72 -39.91 -2.57
CA ALA A 214 10.92 -40.37 -1.46
C ALA A 214 9.71 -39.49 -1.13
N ASN A 215 9.70 -38.22 -1.55
CA ASN A 215 8.62 -37.28 -1.26
C ASN A 215 7.70 -37.06 -2.48
N ASN A 216 7.04 -38.11 -2.95
CA ASN A 216 6.13 -38.03 -4.09
C ASN A 216 4.88 -38.89 -3.90
N ASP A 217 3.70 -38.30 -4.09
CA ASP A 217 2.45 -39.04 -4.25
C ASP A 217 2.27 -39.49 -5.71
N VAL A 218 1.72 -40.69 -5.92
CA VAL A 218 1.49 -41.25 -7.25
C VAL A 218 0.02 -41.64 -7.45
N GLY A 219 -0.52 -41.34 -8.63
CA GLY A 219 -1.88 -41.73 -9.02
C GLY A 219 -1.89 -43.10 -9.71
N GLY A 220 -2.71 -44.03 -9.22
CA GLY A 220 -2.94 -45.35 -9.80
C GLY A 220 -4.17 -45.43 -10.71
N ARG A 221 -4.71 -44.28 -11.12
CA ARG A 221 -5.96 -44.14 -11.89
C ARG A 221 -7.18 -44.68 -11.12
N ILE A 222 -8.15 -45.25 -11.84
CA ILE A 222 -9.42 -45.75 -11.29
C ILE A 222 -9.56 -47.24 -11.57
N VAL A 223 -10.21 -47.93 -10.65
CA VAL A 223 -10.66 -49.32 -10.80
C VAL A 223 -12.18 -49.34 -10.67
N GLU A 224 -12.87 -49.80 -11.70
CA GLU A 224 -14.32 -49.94 -11.65
C GLU A 224 -14.70 -51.30 -11.05
N MET A 225 -15.49 -51.29 -9.98
CA MET A 225 -16.02 -52.49 -9.34
C MET A 225 -17.48 -52.27 -8.97
N SER A 226 -18.36 -53.16 -9.45
CA SER A 226 -19.80 -53.13 -9.15
C SER A 226 -20.49 -51.80 -9.51
N GLY A 227 -20.13 -51.21 -10.66
CA GLY A 227 -20.69 -49.93 -11.12
C GLY A 227 -20.25 -48.72 -10.30
N ARG A 228 -19.15 -48.83 -9.54
CA ARG A 228 -18.53 -47.72 -8.82
C ARG A 228 -17.06 -47.62 -9.19
N GLU A 229 -16.57 -46.40 -9.33
CA GLU A 229 -15.16 -46.12 -9.57
C GLU A 229 -14.42 -45.93 -8.25
N TYR A 230 -13.34 -46.68 -8.07
CA TYR A 230 -12.42 -46.57 -6.93
C TYR A 230 -11.13 -45.92 -7.40
N ILE A 231 -10.80 -44.77 -6.83
CA ILE A 231 -9.56 -44.06 -7.13
C ILE A 231 -8.41 -44.72 -6.36
N VAL A 232 -7.37 -45.14 -7.08
CA VAL A 232 -6.17 -45.72 -6.49
C VAL A 232 -5.13 -44.60 -6.29
N ARG A 233 -4.70 -44.38 -5.05
CA ARG A 233 -3.69 -43.38 -4.69
C ARG A 233 -2.56 -44.02 -3.89
N GLY A 234 -1.33 -43.89 -4.39
CA GLY A 234 -0.12 -44.17 -3.62
C GLY A 234 0.24 -42.95 -2.78
N ARG A 235 0.35 -43.16 -1.46
CA ARG A 235 0.78 -42.12 -0.51
C ARG A 235 2.29 -42.22 -0.33
N GLY A 236 3.00 -41.14 -0.60
CA GLY A 236 4.45 -41.02 -0.44
C GLY A 236 4.89 -39.63 0.04
N TYR A 237 3.96 -38.82 0.53
CA TYR A 237 4.29 -37.50 1.10
C TYR A 237 4.95 -37.64 2.48
N VAL A 238 6.03 -36.89 2.70
CA VAL A 238 6.72 -36.78 4.00
C VAL A 238 5.91 -35.89 4.94
N THR A 239 5.56 -36.41 6.11
CA THR A 239 4.77 -35.67 7.12
C THR A 239 5.54 -35.40 8.41
N GLN A 240 6.54 -36.22 8.69
CA GLN A 240 7.34 -36.17 9.93
C GLN A 240 8.80 -36.51 9.63
N ALA A 241 9.70 -36.12 10.52
CA ALA A 241 11.14 -36.34 10.34
C ALA A 241 11.48 -37.84 10.22
N THR A 242 10.77 -38.69 10.95
CA THR A 242 10.93 -40.15 10.90
C THR A 242 10.63 -40.74 9.52
N ASP A 243 9.77 -40.10 8.71
CA ASP A 243 9.51 -40.57 7.34
C ASP A 243 10.77 -40.41 6.47
N LEU A 244 11.54 -39.34 6.68
CA LEU A 244 12.81 -39.09 5.99
C LEU A 244 13.93 -40.00 6.51
N GLU A 245 13.94 -40.29 7.81
CA GLU A 245 14.90 -41.23 8.43
C GLU A 245 14.81 -42.63 7.83
N GLU A 246 13.59 -43.05 7.48
CA GLU A 246 13.27 -44.37 6.95
C GLU A 246 13.56 -44.52 5.44
N VAL A 247 13.91 -43.42 4.75
CA VAL A 247 14.23 -43.44 3.32
C VAL A 247 15.41 -44.36 3.05
N VAL A 248 15.18 -45.33 2.16
CA VAL A 248 16.18 -46.33 1.79
C VAL A 248 17.17 -45.76 0.78
N LEU A 249 18.45 -45.86 1.08
CA LEU A 249 19.57 -45.41 0.26
C LEU A 249 20.15 -46.55 -0.59
N LYS A 250 20.28 -47.73 0.01
CA LYS A 250 20.87 -48.93 -0.60
C LYS A 250 20.31 -50.16 0.09
N VAL A 251 20.32 -51.31 -0.59
CA VAL A 251 20.03 -52.62 0.02
C VAL A 251 21.25 -53.51 -0.16
N VAL A 252 21.71 -54.15 0.91
CA VAL A 252 22.84 -55.09 0.93
C VAL A 252 22.37 -56.38 1.56
N ASP A 253 22.43 -57.50 0.82
CA ASP A 253 22.00 -58.83 1.29
C ASP A 253 20.60 -58.87 1.94
N GLY A 254 19.67 -58.07 1.43
CA GLY A 254 18.30 -57.94 1.94
C GLY A 254 18.13 -56.98 3.13
N VAL A 255 19.22 -56.40 3.64
CA VAL A 255 19.19 -55.38 4.71
C VAL A 255 19.25 -53.98 4.08
N PRO A 256 18.23 -53.12 4.30
CA PRO A 256 18.24 -51.76 3.80
C PRO A 256 19.14 -50.86 4.67
N VAL A 257 19.98 -50.06 4.02
CA VAL A 257 20.66 -48.90 4.61
C VAL A 257 19.80 -47.67 4.37
N ARG A 258 19.45 -46.97 5.43
CA ARG A 258 18.52 -45.85 5.46
C ARG A 258 19.22 -44.52 5.75
N VAL A 259 18.51 -43.40 5.62
CA VAL A 259 19.05 -42.07 5.95
C VAL A 259 19.53 -42.00 7.39
N ARG A 260 18.79 -42.57 8.34
CA ARG A 260 19.22 -42.62 9.77
C ARG A 260 20.55 -43.34 10.01
N ASP A 261 20.94 -44.25 9.12
CA ASP A 261 22.18 -45.02 9.26
C ASP A 261 23.39 -44.18 8.83
N VAL A 262 23.18 -43.13 8.02
CA VAL A 262 24.23 -42.26 7.50
C VAL A 262 24.17 -40.82 8.00
N GLY A 263 23.19 -40.46 8.82
CA GLY A 263 23.01 -39.11 9.32
C GLY A 263 21.79 -38.96 10.21
N ASP A 264 21.51 -37.72 10.61
CA ASP A 264 20.40 -37.36 11.49
C ASP A 264 19.40 -36.47 10.73
N VAL A 265 18.11 -36.67 10.97
CA VAL A 265 17.05 -35.81 10.43
C VAL A 265 16.45 -35.00 11.57
N THR A 266 16.58 -33.68 11.51
CA THR A 266 16.05 -32.80 12.56
C THR A 266 15.13 -31.75 11.95
N LEU A 267 14.17 -31.27 12.76
CA LEU A 267 13.38 -30.11 12.41
C LEU A 267 14.12 -28.86 12.91
N GLY A 268 14.68 -28.09 11.99
CA GLY A 268 15.48 -26.91 12.28
C GLY A 268 14.93 -25.66 11.58
N PRO A 269 15.53 -24.49 11.83
CA PRO A 269 15.21 -23.26 11.13
C PRO A 269 15.90 -23.20 9.76
N GLU A 270 15.21 -22.66 8.76
CA GLU A 270 15.85 -22.21 7.53
C GLU A 270 16.83 -21.04 7.79
N ILE A 271 17.80 -20.86 6.89
CA ILE A 271 18.69 -19.70 6.91
C ILE A 271 17.86 -18.41 6.90
N ARG A 272 17.99 -17.64 7.99
CA ARG A 272 17.28 -16.36 8.13
C ARG A 272 17.88 -15.30 7.22
N ARG A 273 16.98 -14.53 6.59
CA ARG A 273 17.32 -13.33 5.80
C ARG A 273 16.95 -12.03 6.49
N GLY A 274 16.12 -12.10 7.54
CA GLY A 274 15.70 -10.96 8.35
C GLY A 274 15.32 -11.42 9.75
N ALA A 275 15.44 -10.51 10.71
CA ALA A 275 14.97 -10.65 12.07
C ALA A 275 14.08 -9.46 12.40
N ALA A 276 13.09 -9.67 13.26
CA ALA A 276 12.26 -8.62 13.82
C ALA A 276 12.41 -8.69 15.33
N ASP A 277 12.54 -7.52 15.96
CA ASP A 277 12.61 -7.39 17.41
C ASP A 277 11.49 -6.44 17.86
N TRP A 278 10.90 -6.72 19.01
CA TRP A 278 9.87 -5.88 19.60
C TRP A 278 10.39 -5.23 20.89
N ASN A 279 10.54 -3.90 20.85
CA ASN A 279 10.90 -3.05 22.00
C ASN A 279 12.18 -3.47 22.75
N GLY A 280 13.11 -4.18 22.11
CA GLY A 280 14.32 -4.69 22.74
C GLY A 280 14.09 -5.85 23.70
N GLN A 281 12.89 -6.44 23.71
CA GLN A 281 12.50 -7.52 24.61
C GLN A 281 12.72 -8.91 23.99
N GLY A 282 13.04 -8.97 22.70
CA GLY A 282 13.37 -10.20 22.00
C GLY A 282 12.83 -10.25 20.58
N GLU A 283 13.23 -11.31 19.88
CA GLU A 283 12.81 -11.59 18.53
C GLU A 283 11.33 -11.95 18.46
N VAL A 284 10.64 -11.44 17.44
CA VAL A 284 9.21 -11.67 17.19
C VAL A 284 8.96 -12.03 15.73
N VAL A 285 7.71 -12.42 15.45
CA VAL A 285 7.18 -12.56 14.09
C VAL A 285 6.23 -11.40 13.84
N GLY A 286 6.31 -10.79 12.67
CA GLY A 286 5.38 -9.74 12.27
C GLY A 286 4.92 -9.88 10.84
N GLY A 287 4.08 -8.94 10.44
CA GLY A 287 3.62 -8.80 9.08
C GLY A 287 3.51 -7.34 8.68
N ILE A 288 3.80 -7.07 7.41
CA ILE A 288 3.69 -5.76 6.79
C ILE A 288 2.56 -5.84 5.76
N VAL A 289 1.51 -5.07 5.97
CA VAL A 289 0.40 -4.96 5.02
C VAL A 289 0.75 -3.87 4.01
N VAL A 290 0.89 -4.29 2.77
CA VAL A 290 1.20 -3.42 1.64
C VAL A 290 -0.11 -3.06 0.93
N VAL A 291 -0.42 -1.77 0.92
CA VAL A 291 -1.59 -1.19 0.25
C VAL A 291 -1.32 -1.12 -1.26
N ARG A 292 -2.32 -1.47 -2.04
CA ARG A 292 -2.26 -1.41 -3.51
C ARG A 292 -2.16 0.03 -3.99
N PHE A 293 -1.42 0.21 -5.08
CA PHE A 293 -1.31 1.51 -5.74
C PHE A 293 -2.69 2.07 -6.13
N GLY A 294 -2.90 3.36 -5.86
CA GLY A 294 -4.13 4.08 -6.20
C GLY A 294 -5.33 3.84 -5.28
N GLU A 295 -5.22 2.95 -4.29
CA GLU A 295 -6.27 2.74 -3.28
C GLU A 295 -6.24 3.83 -2.20
N ASN A 296 -7.38 4.06 -1.55
CA ASN A 296 -7.45 4.92 -0.36
C ASN A 296 -6.82 4.19 0.84
N VAL A 297 -5.67 4.68 1.29
CA VAL A 297 -4.89 4.06 2.36
C VAL A 297 -5.68 3.97 3.67
N LEU A 298 -6.40 5.04 4.03
CA LEU A 298 -7.21 5.06 5.25
C LEU A 298 -8.29 3.97 5.22
N ASP A 299 -9.05 3.90 4.11
CA ASP A 299 -10.14 2.94 3.98
C ASP A 299 -9.62 1.49 3.99
N VAL A 300 -8.45 1.22 3.40
CA VAL A 300 -7.82 -0.10 3.42
C VAL A 300 -7.40 -0.47 4.83
N ILE A 301 -6.73 0.43 5.56
CA ILE A 301 -6.30 0.21 6.94
C ILE A 301 -7.50 -0.06 7.85
N ASP A 302 -8.60 0.69 7.70
CA ASP A 302 -9.81 0.48 8.49
C ASP A 302 -10.43 -0.91 8.23
N ARG A 303 -10.45 -1.36 6.97
CA ARG A 303 -10.87 -2.73 6.63
C ARG A 303 -9.95 -3.78 7.23
N VAL A 304 -8.63 -3.56 7.21
CA VAL A 304 -7.64 -4.47 7.80
C VAL A 304 -7.83 -4.56 9.31
N LYS A 305 -7.98 -3.42 10.01
CA LYS A 305 -8.27 -3.38 11.46
C LYS A 305 -9.55 -4.13 11.79
N LYS A 306 -10.63 -3.86 11.06
CA LYS A 306 -11.90 -4.58 11.24
C LYS A 306 -11.72 -6.08 11.04
N ARG A 307 -10.98 -6.48 10.01
CA ARG A 307 -10.68 -7.89 9.74
C ARG A 307 -9.87 -8.52 10.87
N ILE A 308 -8.89 -7.83 11.42
CA ILE A 308 -8.12 -8.29 12.58
C ILE A 308 -9.03 -8.50 13.80
N GLU A 309 -9.96 -7.58 14.08
CA GLU A 309 -10.93 -7.73 15.17
C GLU A 309 -11.82 -8.96 15.00
N GLU A 310 -12.28 -9.23 13.78
CA GLU A 310 -13.05 -10.45 13.46
C GLU A 310 -12.23 -11.73 13.66
N LEU A 311 -10.92 -11.66 13.41
CA LEU A 311 -9.99 -12.80 13.49
C LEU A 311 -9.43 -13.04 14.88
N ARG A 312 -9.55 -12.09 15.83
CA ARG A 312 -9.05 -12.23 17.20
C ARG A 312 -9.43 -13.55 17.87
N PRO A 313 -10.68 -14.06 17.77
CA PRO A 313 -11.04 -15.35 18.36
C PRO A 313 -10.40 -16.57 17.67
N SER A 314 -9.87 -16.40 16.47
CA SER A 314 -9.20 -17.46 15.68
C SER A 314 -7.68 -17.48 15.86
N LEU A 315 -7.13 -16.55 16.66
CA LEU A 315 -5.73 -16.57 17.03
C LEU A 315 -5.46 -17.75 17.98
N PRO A 316 -4.25 -18.36 17.93
CA PRO A 316 -3.86 -19.36 18.92
C PRO A 316 -3.95 -18.81 20.34
N GLU A 317 -4.24 -19.68 21.32
CA GLU A 317 -4.33 -19.29 22.72
C GLU A 317 -3.04 -18.58 23.19
N GLY A 318 -3.17 -17.43 23.85
CA GLY A 318 -2.02 -16.65 24.34
C GLY A 318 -1.36 -15.74 23.30
N VAL A 319 -1.66 -15.89 22.01
CA VAL A 319 -1.14 -15.03 20.93
C VAL A 319 -1.97 -13.78 20.76
N GLN A 320 -1.32 -12.62 20.78
CA GLN A 320 -1.93 -11.31 20.57
C GLN A 320 -1.27 -10.62 19.39
N LEU A 321 -2.09 -9.99 18.54
CA LEU A 321 -1.61 -9.12 17.48
C LEU A 321 -1.45 -7.70 18.03
N ARG A 322 -0.21 -7.21 18.06
CA ARG A 322 0.14 -5.84 18.45
C ARG A 322 0.45 -5.01 17.21
N VAL A 323 -0.08 -3.79 17.18
CA VAL A 323 0.20 -2.85 16.09
C VAL A 323 1.57 -2.20 16.34
N ALA A 324 2.47 -2.33 15.37
CA ALA A 324 3.80 -1.75 15.40
C ALA A 324 3.85 -0.41 14.64
N TYR A 325 3.11 -0.31 13.55
CA TYR A 325 3.00 0.91 12.77
C TYR A 325 1.61 1.02 12.15
N ASP A 326 1.04 2.22 12.24
CA ASP A 326 -0.28 2.53 11.71
C ASP A 326 -0.27 3.90 11.03
N ARG A 327 -0.45 3.92 9.71
CA ARG A 327 -0.49 5.18 8.97
C ARG A 327 -1.78 5.97 9.23
N SER A 328 -2.89 5.33 9.60
CA SER A 328 -4.16 6.05 9.82
C SER A 328 -4.03 7.10 10.93
N ASP A 329 -3.21 6.85 11.94
CA ASP A 329 -3.00 7.77 13.05
C ASP A 329 -2.39 9.09 12.61
N LEU A 330 -1.52 9.07 11.60
CA LEU A 330 -0.97 10.28 11.00
C LEU A 330 -2.03 10.99 10.13
N ILE A 331 -2.83 10.23 9.39
CA ILE A 331 -3.91 10.76 8.55
C ILE A 331 -4.93 11.50 9.42
N HIS A 332 -5.44 10.86 10.48
CA HIS A 332 -6.39 11.47 11.40
C HIS A 332 -5.83 12.72 12.07
N ARG A 333 -4.61 12.66 12.63
CA ARG A 333 -3.98 13.85 13.23
C ARG A 333 -3.80 15.00 12.25
N SER A 334 -3.55 14.70 10.98
CA SER A 334 -3.42 15.70 9.92
C SER A 334 -4.76 16.36 9.61
N ILE A 335 -5.82 15.56 9.51
CA ILE A 335 -7.20 16.05 9.32
C ILE A 335 -7.65 16.89 10.52
N ASP A 336 -7.37 16.42 11.74
CA ASP A 336 -7.72 17.14 12.97
C ASP A 336 -6.98 18.46 13.07
N THR A 337 -5.67 18.46 12.78
CA THR A 337 -4.85 19.68 12.74
C THR A 337 -5.41 20.68 11.73
N LEU A 338 -5.74 20.23 10.52
CA LEU A 338 -6.35 21.11 9.52
C LEU A 338 -7.70 21.65 10.01
N THR A 339 -8.58 20.79 10.50
CA THR A 339 -9.92 21.18 10.96
C THR A 339 -9.82 22.22 12.07
N GLN A 340 -8.90 22.01 13.02
CA GLN A 340 -8.62 22.97 14.08
C GLN A 340 -8.11 24.31 13.52
N LYS A 341 -7.16 24.29 12.58
CA LYS A 341 -6.61 25.52 11.98
C LYS A 341 -7.65 26.28 11.16
N LEU A 342 -8.49 25.58 10.42
CA LEU A 342 -9.63 26.18 9.70
C LEU A 342 -10.60 26.88 10.66
N ILE A 343 -10.91 26.25 11.80
CA ILE A 343 -11.77 26.86 12.83
C ILE A 343 -11.08 28.08 13.45
N GLU A 344 -9.80 28.00 13.79
CA GLU A 344 -9.02 29.11 14.32
C GLU A 344 -9.00 30.30 13.34
N GLU A 345 -8.74 30.05 12.06
CA GLU A 345 -8.76 31.05 10.99
C GLU A 345 -10.16 31.67 10.82
N MET A 346 -11.21 30.85 10.78
CA MET A 346 -12.60 31.35 10.71
C MET A 346 -12.94 32.26 11.88
N ILE A 347 -12.50 31.93 13.11
CA ILE A 347 -12.72 32.76 14.30
C ILE A 347 -11.95 34.08 14.20
N VAL A 348 -10.66 34.04 13.86
CA VAL A 348 -9.82 35.25 13.74
C VAL A 348 -10.35 36.18 12.66
N VAL A 349 -10.70 35.65 11.49
CA VAL A 349 -11.27 36.42 10.38
C VAL A 349 -12.61 37.02 10.78
N SER A 350 -13.49 36.25 11.42
CA SER A 350 -14.77 36.76 11.90
C SER A 350 -14.58 37.90 12.91
N LEU A 351 -13.63 37.76 13.84
CA LEU A 351 -13.32 38.78 14.84
C LEU A 351 -12.81 40.07 14.19
N ILE A 352 -11.88 39.98 13.24
CA ILE A 352 -11.36 41.13 12.49
C ILE A 352 -12.50 41.82 11.72
N CYS A 353 -13.32 41.05 10.99
CA CYS A 353 -14.48 41.59 10.28
C CYS A 353 -15.45 42.33 11.21
N ILE A 354 -15.73 41.79 12.40
CA ILE A 354 -16.62 42.43 13.38
C ILE A 354 -16.01 43.74 13.90
N ILE A 355 -14.71 43.76 14.21
CA ILE A 355 -14.00 44.95 14.71
C ILE A 355 -14.00 46.08 13.68
N PHE A 356 -13.70 45.77 12.41
CA PHE A 356 -13.59 46.79 11.36
C PHE A 356 -14.94 47.27 10.82
N LEU A 357 -15.93 46.37 10.71
CA LEU A 357 -17.22 46.69 10.07
C LEU A 357 -18.32 47.07 11.06
N TRP A 358 -18.14 46.81 12.37
CA TRP A 358 -19.16 46.99 13.44
C TRP A 358 -20.56 46.50 13.05
N HIS A 359 -20.66 45.49 12.17
CA HIS A 359 -21.92 45.05 11.59
C HIS A 359 -21.91 43.52 11.44
N LEU A 360 -22.54 42.84 12.41
CA LEU A 360 -22.60 41.37 12.49
C LEU A 360 -23.06 40.69 11.17
N PRO A 361 -24.09 41.17 10.45
CA PRO A 361 -24.49 40.56 9.18
C PRO A 361 -23.41 40.57 8.10
N SER A 362 -22.49 41.55 8.13
CA SER A 362 -21.38 41.62 7.18
C SER A 362 -20.31 40.57 7.48
N ALA A 363 -20.06 40.27 8.76
CA ALA A 363 -19.13 39.22 9.17
C ALA A 363 -19.63 37.82 8.76
N PHE A 364 -20.95 37.59 8.73
CA PHE A 364 -21.52 36.33 8.24
C PHE A 364 -21.19 36.05 6.78
N ILE A 365 -21.01 37.09 5.94
CA ILE A 365 -20.63 36.90 4.54
C ILE A 365 -19.26 36.20 4.45
N ALA A 366 -18.27 36.65 5.23
CA ALA A 366 -16.96 36.00 5.31
C ALA A 366 -17.06 34.59 5.91
N LEU A 367 -17.88 34.41 6.95
CA LEU A 367 -18.07 33.13 7.63
C LEU A 367 -18.65 32.04 6.72
N PHE A 368 -19.54 32.39 5.79
CA PHE A 368 -20.11 31.44 4.82
C PHE A 368 -19.23 31.24 3.58
N THR A 369 -18.51 32.28 3.15
CA THR A 369 -17.66 32.21 1.95
C THR A 369 -16.51 31.22 2.13
N LEU A 370 -15.93 31.15 3.34
CA LEU A 370 -14.78 30.30 3.63
C LEU A 370 -15.06 28.79 3.56
N PRO A 371 -15.98 28.21 4.35
CA PRO A 371 -16.30 26.78 4.25
C PRO A 371 -16.76 26.40 2.85
N LEU A 372 -17.48 27.30 2.17
CA LEU A 372 -17.95 27.06 0.82
C LEU A 372 -16.80 27.02 -0.18
N ALA A 373 -15.85 27.95 -0.12
CA ALA A 373 -14.69 27.92 -1.01
C ALA A 373 -13.83 26.66 -0.80
N VAL A 374 -13.59 26.28 0.46
CA VAL A 374 -12.89 25.04 0.81
C VAL A 374 -13.65 23.83 0.25
N LEU A 375 -14.96 23.74 0.48
CA LEU A 375 -15.79 22.66 -0.05
C LEU A 375 -15.72 22.57 -1.59
N LEU A 376 -15.74 23.72 -2.26
CA LEU A 376 -15.66 23.78 -3.72
C LEU A 376 -14.27 23.42 -4.25
N SER A 377 -13.19 23.60 -3.49
CA SER A 377 -11.84 23.19 -3.90
C SER A 377 -11.67 21.67 -4.04
N PHE A 378 -12.48 20.87 -3.32
CA PHE A 378 -12.44 19.41 -3.47
C PHE A 378 -12.94 18.94 -4.84
N LEU A 379 -13.78 19.73 -5.52
CA LEU A 379 -14.32 19.38 -6.83
C LEU A 379 -13.23 19.28 -7.92
N PRO A 380 -12.40 20.32 -8.19
CA PRO A 380 -11.30 20.20 -9.13
C PRO A 380 -10.27 19.18 -8.66
N MET A 381 -10.00 19.05 -7.35
CA MET A 381 -9.10 18.00 -6.84
C MET A 381 -9.58 16.60 -7.23
N ARG A 382 -10.87 16.32 -7.07
CA ARG A 382 -11.47 15.04 -7.45
C ARG A 382 -11.43 14.81 -8.97
N LEU A 383 -11.69 15.85 -9.77
CA LEU A 383 -11.65 15.78 -11.23
C LEU A 383 -10.23 15.57 -11.78
N LEU A 384 -9.22 16.11 -11.10
CA LEU A 384 -7.81 15.95 -11.43
C LEU A 384 -7.20 14.66 -10.85
N GLY A 385 -7.96 13.88 -10.08
CA GLY A 385 -7.49 12.64 -9.46
C GLY A 385 -6.49 12.86 -8.31
N LEU A 386 -6.47 14.06 -7.71
CA LEU A 386 -5.60 14.37 -6.58
C LEU A 386 -6.15 13.78 -5.28
N SER A 387 -5.28 13.25 -4.42
CA SER A 387 -5.65 12.84 -3.07
C SER A 387 -5.74 14.03 -2.12
N SER A 388 -6.50 13.86 -1.05
CA SER A 388 -6.53 14.79 0.07
C SER A 388 -5.46 14.39 1.07
N ASN A 389 -4.37 15.15 1.11
CA ASN A 389 -3.20 14.96 1.96
C ASN A 389 -2.71 16.28 2.58
N ILE A 390 -1.71 16.22 3.47
CA ILE A 390 -1.20 17.41 4.18
C ILE A 390 -0.79 18.52 3.20
N MET A 391 -0.19 18.20 2.05
CA MET A 391 0.26 19.21 1.09
C MET A 391 -0.90 19.86 0.33
N SER A 392 -1.87 19.07 -0.13
CA SER A 392 -3.06 19.62 -0.79
C SER A 392 -3.91 20.46 0.17
N LEU A 393 -4.07 19.99 1.41
CA LEU A 393 -4.83 20.70 2.45
C LEU A 393 -4.09 21.96 2.92
N GLY A 394 -2.75 21.92 3.01
CA GLY A 394 -1.92 23.09 3.26
C GLY A 394 -2.05 24.14 2.15
N GLY A 395 -2.15 23.73 0.89
CA GLY A 395 -2.44 24.64 -0.23
C GLY A 395 -3.79 25.33 -0.08
N ILE A 396 -4.84 24.60 0.34
CA ILE A 396 -6.15 25.17 0.66
C ILE A 396 -6.02 26.18 1.82
N ALA A 397 -5.30 25.83 2.89
CA ALA A 397 -5.10 26.72 4.04
C ALA A 397 -4.39 28.02 3.66
N ILE A 398 -3.37 27.98 2.80
CA ILE A 398 -2.71 29.19 2.29
C ILE A 398 -3.68 30.03 1.43
N ALA A 399 -4.48 29.38 0.60
CA ALA A 399 -5.45 30.06 -0.27
C ALA A 399 -6.55 30.79 0.51
N ILE A 400 -6.94 30.28 1.69
CA ILE A 400 -7.95 30.89 2.56
C ILE A 400 -7.59 32.34 2.89
N GLY A 401 -6.34 32.63 3.25
CA GLY A 401 -5.91 33.99 3.58
C GLY A 401 -6.20 35.00 2.45
N ALA A 402 -5.88 34.64 1.20
CA ALA A 402 -6.13 35.49 0.04
C ALA A 402 -7.62 35.59 -0.31
N MET A 403 -8.39 34.51 -0.13
CA MET A 403 -9.84 34.51 -0.40
C MET A 403 -10.61 35.42 0.56
N VAL A 404 -10.20 35.46 1.84
CA VAL A 404 -10.81 36.33 2.85
C VAL A 404 -10.59 37.79 2.51
N ASP A 405 -9.36 38.17 2.14
CA ASP A 405 -9.02 39.55 1.83
C ASP A 405 -9.94 40.12 0.74
N ALA A 406 -10.13 39.38 -0.34
CA ALA A 406 -11.03 39.79 -1.42
C ALA A 406 -12.50 39.94 -0.97
N ALA A 407 -12.97 39.04 -0.10
CA ALA A 407 -14.31 39.13 0.47
C ALA A 407 -14.46 40.36 1.39
N ILE A 408 -13.46 40.65 2.24
CA ILE A 408 -13.44 41.81 3.13
C ILE A 408 -13.43 43.11 2.34
N VAL A 409 -12.55 43.25 1.34
CA VAL A 409 -12.45 44.45 0.51
C VAL A 409 -13.77 44.75 -0.20
N MET A 410 -14.45 43.72 -0.71
CA MET A 410 -15.77 43.89 -1.35
C MET A 410 -16.84 44.35 -0.36
N VAL A 411 -16.89 43.76 0.83
CA VAL A 411 -17.85 44.10 1.88
C VAL A 411 -17.58 45.50 2.45
N GLU A 412 -16.32 45.87 2.66
CA GLU A 412 -15.92 47.19 3.14
C GLU A 412 -16.26 48.28 2.12
N ASN A 413 -15.95 48.07 0.83
CA ASN A 413 -16.30 49.04 -0.22
C ASN A 413 -17.82 49.23 -0.30
N ALA A 414 -18.59 48.14 -0.20
CA ALA A 414 -20.04 48.22 -0.16
C ALA A 414 -20.55 49.00 1.06
N HIS A 415 -19.93 48.85 2.24
CA HIS A 415 -20.31 49.60 3.43
C HIS A 415 -20.02 51.11 3.30
N LYS A 416 -18.81 51.46 2.85
CA LYS A 416 -18.42 52.86 2.63
C LYS A 416 -19.32 53.58 1.61
N GLN A 417 -19.74 52.87 0.57
CA GLN A 417 -20.67 53.42 -0.44
C GLN A 417 -22.09 53.62 0.13
N ILE A 418 -22.57 52.72 1.00
CA ILE A 418 -23.86 52.87 1.70
C ILE A 418 -23.85 54.06 2.67
N GLU A 419 -22.74 54.29 3.38
CA GLU A 419 -22.60 55.46 4.25
C GLU A 419 -22.60 56.79 3.50
N ARG A 420 -22.05 56.81 2.27
CA ARG A 420 -22.00 58.02 1.43
C ARG A 420 -23.35 58.40 0.82
N ASP A 421 -24.14 57.40 0.41
CA ASP A 421 -25.45 57.59 -0.23
C ASP A 421 -26.56 56.82 0.52
N PRO A 422 -27.00 57.27 1.72
CA PRO A 422 -27.98 56.56 2.54
C PRO A 422 -29.40 56.51 1.92
N ASP A 423 -29.74 57.47 1.06
CA ASP A 423 -31.07 57.60 0.46
C ASP A 423 -31.26 56.73 -0.80
N ARG A 424 -30.18 56.14 -1.34
CA ARG A 424 -30.27 55.29 -2.53
C ARG A 424 -30.69 53.86 -2.15
N PRO A 425 -31.39 53.15 -3.04
CA PRO A 425 -31.75 51.75 -2.79
C PRO A 425 -30.48 50.93 -2.50
N ARG A 426 -30.40 50.33 -1.32
CA ARG A 426 -29.22 49.58 -0.83
C ARG A 426 -28.66 48.59 -1.86
N ARG A 427 -29.54 47.95 -2.64
CA ARG A 427 -29.17 47.03 -3.73
C ARG A 427 -28.33 47.70 -4.81
N GLU A 428 -28.73 48.87 -5.28
CA GLU A 428 -28.02 49.58 -6.35
C GLU A 428 -26.64 50.05 -5.89
N VAL A 429 -26.56 50.52 -4.64
CA VAL A 429 -25.30 50.96 -4.02
C VAL A 429 -24.32 49.79 -3.90
N VAL A 430 -24.77 48.62 -3.43
CA VAL A 430 -23.92 47.42 -3.34
C VAL A 430 -23.44 46.95 -4.72
N ILE A 431 -24.28 47.01 -5.75
CA ILE A 431 -23.88 46.63 -7.12
C ILE A 431 -22.87 47.61 -7.69
N ALA A 432 -23.06 48.92 -7.45
CA ALA A 432 -22.11 49.94 -7.88
C ALA A 432 -20.75 49.73 -7.19
N ALA A 433 -20.76 49.46 -5.88
CA ALA A 433 -19.55 49.14 -5.12
C ALA A 433 -18.86 47.88 -5.65
N ALA A 434 -19.61 46.82 -5.97
CA ALA A 434 -19.07 45.58 -6.53
C ALA A 434 -18.44 45.79 -7.91
N LYS A 435 -19.00 46.67 -8.76
CA LYS A 435 -18.41 46.99 -10.08
C LYS A 435 -17.10 47.76 -9.96
N GLU A 436 -16.97 48.62 -8.95
CA GLU A 436 -15.76 49.41 -8.71
C GLU A 436 -14.56 48.53 -8.35
N VAL A 437 -14.74 47.59 -7.41
CA VAL A 437 -13.64 46.71 -6.93
C VAL A 437 -13.59 45.34 -7.60
N GLY A 438 -14.64 44.93 -8.32
CA GLY A 438 -14.76 43.59 -8.88
C GLY A 438 -13.69 43.27 -9.93
N ARG A 439 -13.31 44.25 -10.75
CA ARG A 439 -12.24 44.06 -11.75
C ARG A 439 -10.85 43.91 -11.10
N PRO A 440 -10.40 44.83 -10.21
CA PRO A 440 -9.15 44.66 -9.47
C PRO A 440 -9.06 43.33 -8.71
N LEU A 441 -10.10 42.96 -7.95
CA LEU A 441 -10.09 41.75 -7.11
C LEU A 441 -10.07 40.46 -7.93
N PHE A 442 -10.82 40.40 -9.03
CA PHE A 442 -10.83 39.21 -9.88
C PHE A 442 -9.47 38.98 -10.52
N PHE A 443 -8.85 40.03 -11.07
CA PHE A 443 -7.53 39.88 -11.70
C PHE A 443 -6.41 39.66 -10.67
N SER A 444 -6.52 40.19 -9.44
CA SER A 444 -5.53 39.91 -8.39
C SER A 444 -5.56 38.47 -7.86
N LEU A 445 -6.68 37.76 -7.99
CA LEU A 445 -6.83 36.36 -7.56
C LEU A 445 -6.55 35.35 -8.68
N VAL A 446 -6.62 35.77 -9.94
CA VAL A 446 -6.36 34.91 -11.12
C VAL A 446 -4.87 34.84 -11.46
N ILE A 447 -4.12 35.90 -11.17
CA ILE A 447 -2.66 35.97 -11.28
C ILE A 447 -2.05 35.29 -10.07
#